data_AF-A0AB72ZPN5-F1
#
_entry.id   AF-A0AB72ZPN5-F1
#
_cell.length_a   1.000
_cell.length_b   1.000
_cell.length_c   1.000
_cell.angle_alpha   90.00
_cell.angle_beta   90.00
_cell.angle_gamma   90.00
#
_symmetry.space_group_name_H-M   'P 1'
#
loop_
_entity.id
_entity.type
_entity.pdbx_description
1 polymer ?
#
loop_
_entity_poly.entity_id
_entity_poly.type
_entity_poly.pdbx_seq_one_letter_code
_entity_poly.pdbx_strand_id
1 'polypeptide(L)'
;MSTSFLVGAQRYSFDPNLLVDGNNNTDTSLFEQGNELPGTYLVDIILNGNKVDSTNVTFHSEKSPSGEPFLQSCLTKEQLSRYGVDVDAYPELSPALKNSQTNPCVNLAAIPQASEEFQFYNMQLVLSIPQAALRPEGEVPIERWDDGITAFLLNYMANISETQFRQNGGYRRSQYIQLYPGLNLGAWRVRNATNWSQSGDRGGKWQSAYTYATRGIYRLKSRVTLGESYTPGDFFDSIPFRGVMLGDDPNMQPSNQRDFIPVVRGIARSQAQVEIRQNGYLIYSTVVPPGPFELSDVIPSKSGSDLHVRVLESNGASQAFIVPYEVPAIALRKGHLRYNLVAGQ
;
A
#
# COMPACT_ATOMS: atom_id res chain seq x y z
N MET A 1 47.89 -27.57 24.11
CA MET A 1 48.20 -26.13 24.02
C MET A 1 47.80 -25.67 22.63
N SER A 2 46.58 -25.15 22.47
CA SER A 2 46.14 -24.53 21.22
C SER A 2 46.49 -23.06 21.28
N THR A 3 47.39 -22.62 20.42
CA THR A 3 47.76 -21.22 20.21
C THR A 3 46.61 -20.51 19.51
N SER A 4 45.91 -19.66 20.26
CA SER A 4 44.99 -18.67 19.71
C SER A 4 45.79 -17.64 18.92
N PHE A 5 45.55 -17.55 17.61
CA PHE A 5 46.04 -16.44 16.80
C PHE A 5 45.21 -15.19 17.15
N LEU A 6 45.81 -14.23 17.83
CA LEU A 6 45.29 -12.88 17.94
C LEU A 6 45.42 -12.24 16.55
N VAL A 7 44.29 -12.07 15.86
CA VAL A 7 44.21 -11.21 14.68
C VAL A 7 44.40 -9.78 15.18
N GLY A 8 45.56 -9.20 14.90
CA GLY A 8 45.84 -7.80 15.20
C GLY A 8 44.95 -6.92 14.32
N ALA A 9 44.11 -6.10 14.94
CA ALA A 9 43.42 -5.01 14.24
C ALA A 9 44.49 -4.10 13.59
N GLN A 10 44.53 -4.05 12.27
CA GLN A 10 45.35 -3.08 11.55
C GLN A 10 44.75 -1.70 11.82
N ARG A 11 45.40 -0.92 12.68
CA ARG A 11 45.10 0.51 12.82
C ARG A 11 45.74 1.23 11.64
N TYR A 12 44.92 1.86 10.82
CA TYR A 12 45.39 2.80 9.81
C TYR A 12 45.74 4.11 10.51
N SER A 13 46.81 4.77 10.05
CA SER A 13 47.12 6.14 10.49
C SER A 13 47.36 7.01 9.28
N PHE A 14 46.75 8.20 9.29
CA PHE A 14 46.87 9.18 8.23
C PHE A 14 47.73 10.34 8.71
N ASP A 15 48.81 10.64 7.98
CA ASP A 15 49.63 11.82 8.27
C ASP A 15 48.85 13.09 7.88
N PRO A 16 48.43 13.92 8.85
CA PRO A 16 47.63 15.10 8.57
C PRO A 16 48.38 16.14 7.74
N ASN A 17 49.72 16.11 7.70
CA ASN A 17 50.52 17.05 6.89
C ASN A 17 50.45 16.76 5.38
N LEU A 18 49.95 15.59 4.99
CA LEU A 18 49.73 15.23 3.59
C LEU A 18 48.39 15.74 3.04
N LEU A 19 47.52 16.30 3.90
CA LEU A 19 46.26 16.90 3.49
C LEU A 19 46.49 18.35 3.02
N VAL A 20 45.77 18.76 1.97
CA VAL A 20 45.74 20.16 1.54
C VAL A 20 45.15 20.99 2.69
N ASP A 21 45.95 21.92 3.24
CA ASP A 21 45.67 22.71 4.45
C ASP A 21 45.71 21.97 5.80
N GLY A 22 46.21 20.73 5.81
CA GLY A 22 46.40 19.96 7.04
C GLY A 22 47.61 20.44 7.87
N ASN A 23 47.51 20.28 9.18
CA ASN A 23 48.62 20.50 10.11
C ASN A 23 48.57 19.45 11.24
N ASN A 24 49.57 19.45 12.13
CA ASN A 24 49.64 18.48 13.24
C ASN A 24 48.42 18.48 14.19
N ASN A 25 47.55 19.50 14.15
CA ASN A 25 46.31 19.55 14.94
C ASN A 25 45.07 19.09 14.15
N THR A 26 45.20 18.70 12.88
CA THR A 26 44.09 18.14 12.11
C THR A 26 43.75 16.75 12.64
N ASP A 27 42.53 16.60 13.16
CA ASP A 27 42.04 15.32 13.70
C ASP A 27 41.58 14.39 12.57
N THR A 28 42.36 13.33 12.32
CA THR A 28 42.06 12.27 11.35
C THR A 28 41.51 11.00 12.01
N SER A 29 41.34 11.00 13.34
CA SER A 29 41.07 9.78 14.12
C SER A 29 39.77 9.06 13.74
N LEU A 30 38.79 9.79 13.20
CA LEU A 30 37.53 9.22 12.69
C LEU A 30 37.76 8.38 11.43
N PHE A 31 38.55 8.89 10.49
CA PHE A 31 38.89 8.22 9.23
C PHE A 31 39.84 7.04 9.45
N GLU A 32 40.75 7.16 10.42
CA GLU A 32 41.64 6.06 10.86
C GLU A 32 40.86 4.83 11.38
N GLN A 33 39.63 5.04 11.83
CA GLN A 33 38.69 4.00 12.27
C GLN A 33 37.75 3.53 11.15
N GLY A 34 37.93 4.01 9.92
CA GLY A 34 37.06 3.69 8.78
C GLY A 34 35.67 4.33 8.86
N ASN A 35 35.52 5.38 9.66
CA ASN A 35 34.26 6.08 9.87
C ASN A 35 34.21 7.41 9.12
N GLU A 36 32.98 7.86 8.86
CA GLU A 36 32.68 9.03 8.05
C GLU A 36 32.00 10.11 8.89
N LEU A 37 32.06 11.35 8.42
CA LEU A 37 31.52 12.50 9.16
C LEU A 37 29.98 12.45 9.25
N PRO A 38 29.39 12.85 10.38
CA PRO A 38 27.95 13.09 10.46
C PRO A 38 27.58 14.31 9.60
N GLY A 39 26.40 14.26 8.99
CA GLY A 39 25.96 15.29 8.06
C GLY A 39 24.71 14.88 7.29
N THR A 40 24.31 15.74 6.35
CA THR A 40 23.20 15.44 5.44
C THR A 40 23.75 15.02 4.09
N TYR A 41 23.35 13.84 3.64
CA TYR A 41 23.81 13.25 2.39
C TYR A 41 22.61 12.95 1.49
N LEU A 42 22.77 13.20 0.18
CA LEU A 42 21.82 12.72 -0.82
C LEU A 42 22.05 11.23 -1.02
N VAL A 43 21.09 10.40 -0.62
CA VAL A 43 21.23 8.95 -0.59
C VAL A 43 20.07 8.26 -1.32
N ASP A 44 20.40 7.12 -1.92
CA ASP A 44 19.42 6.17 -2.42
C ASP A 44 18.94 5.27 -1.27
N ILE A 45 17.63 5.23 -1.05
CA ILE A 45 17.02 4.39 -0.01
C ILE A 45 16.72 3.02 -0.60
N ILE A 46 17.36 1.98 -0.09
CA ILE A 46 17.19 0.59 -0.52
C ILE A 46 16.46 -0.17 0.58
N LEU A 47 15.21 -0.58 0.36
CA LEU A 47 14.42 -1.39 1.30
C LEU A 47 14.39 -2.85 0.82
N ASN A 48 14.93 -3.77 1.61
CA ASN A 48 14.99 -5.20 1.31
C ASN A 48 15.51 -5.51 -0.11
N GLY A 49 16.52 -4.73 -0.56
CA GLY A 49 17.15 -4.88 -1.88
C GLY A 49 16.52 -4.04 -3.01
N ASN A 50 15.39 -3.37 -2.77
CA ASN A 50 14.72 -2.54 -3.79
C ASN A 50 14.90 -1.06 -3.49
N LYS A 51 15.25 -0.26 -4.51
CA LYS A 51 15.31 1.21 -4.37
C LYS A 51 13.89 1.79 -4.25
N VAL A 52 13.61 2.50 -3.15
CA VAL A 52 12.28 3.07 -2.85
C VAL A 52 12.24 4.60 -2.88
N ASP A 53 13.38 5.28 -2.72
CA ASP A 53 13.48 6.75 -2.80
C ASP A 53 14.92 7.21 -3.09
N SER A 54 15.08 8.49 -3.42
CA SER A 54 16.37 9.21 -3.48
C SER A 54 16.18 10.57 -2.82
N THR A 55 16.76 10.77 -1.63
CA THR A 55 16.50 11.98 -0.85
C THR A 55 17.66 12.34 0.09
N ASN A 56 17.63 13.56 0.61
CA ASN A 56 18.57 14.01 1.62
C ASN A 56 18.21 13.38 2.97
N VAL A 57 19.15 12.65 3.56
CA VAL A 57 19.01 12.07 4.91
C VAL A 57 20.11 12.63 5.80
N THR A 58 19.73 13.03 7.00
CA THR A 58 20.66 13.48 8.04
C THR A 58 21.13 12.26 8.84
N PHE A 59 22.43 12.16 9.04
CA PHE A 59 23.08 11.12 9.82
C PHE A 59 23.77 11.71 11.04
N HIS A 60 23.61 11.04 12.18
CA HIS A 60 24.25 11.37 13.44
C HIS A 60 25.25 10.28 13.82
N SER A 61 26.32 10.66 14.52
CA SER A 61 27.29 9.69 15.01
C SER A 61 26.76 9.04 16.29
N GLU A 62 26.70 7.72 16.29
CA GLU A 62 26.33 6.89 17.44
C GLU A 62 27.40 5.83 17.68
N LYS A 63 27.37 5.18 18.85
CA LYS A 63 28.32 4.12 19.19
C LYS A 63 27.65 2.76 19.25
N SER A 64 28.22 1.78 18.58
CA SER A 64 27.79 0.39 18.67
C SER A 64 28.06 -0.17 20.09
N PRO A 65 27.50 -1.33 20.45
CA PRO A 65 27.83 -2.01 21.71
C PRO A 65 29.32 -2.36 21.86
N SER A 66 30.06 -2.51 20.74
CA SER A 66 31.52 -2.69 20.74
C SER A 66 32.31 -1.38 20.92
N GLY A 67 31.62 -0.23 20.94
CA GLY A 67 32.20 1.11 21.10
C GLY A 67 32.67 1.74 19.80
N GLU A 68 32.44 1.09 18.66
CA GLU A 68 32.78 1.62 17.33
C GLU A 68 31.75 2.68 16.93
N PRO A 69 32.20 3.86 16.45
CA PRO A 69 31.28 4.84 15.92
C PRO A 69 30.61 4.32 14.65
N PHE A 70 29.36 4.69 14.42
CA PHE A 70 28.67 4.48 13.15
C PHE A 70 27.72 5.66 12.87
N LEU A 71 27.30 5.80 11.61
CA LEU A 71 26.35 6.81 11.20
C LEU A 71 24.92 6.25 11.28
N GLN A 72 24.15 6.73 12.25
CA GLN A 72 22.73 6.41 12.39
C GLN A 72 21.87 7.37 11.56
N SER A 73 20.90 6.85 10.83
CA SER A 73 20.01 7.66 9.99
C SER A 73 18.92 8.34 10.82
N CYS A 74 18.58 9.58 10.47
CA CYS A 74 17.41 10.28 11.00
C CYS A 74 16.25 10.21 9.99
N LEU A 75 15.47 9.12 10.05
CA LEU A 75 14.26 8.96 9.24
C LEU A 75 13.00 9.32 10.04
N THR A 76 12.01 9.96 9.41
CA THR A 76 10.73 10.22 10.05
C THR A 76 9.73 9.07 9.89
N LYS A 77 8.68 9.04 10.73
CA LYS A 77 7.59 8.06 10.62
C LYS A 77 6.92 8.12 9.24
N GLU A 78 6.78 9.32 8.67
CA GLU A 78 6.20 9.53 7.34
C GLU A 78 7.09 9.02 6.22
N GLN A 79 8.42 9.12 6.37
CA GLN A 79 9.37 8.52 5.41
C GLN A 79 9.27 7.00 5.43
N LEU A 80 9.32 6.36 6.60
CA LEU A 80 9.16 4.90 6.72
C LEU A 80 7.79 4.43 6.19
N SER A 81 6.70 5.13 6.52
CA SER A 81 5.35 4.86 5.98
C SER A 81 5.36 4.86 4.44
N ARG A 82 6.00 5.87 3.84
CA ARG A 82 6.09 6.03 2.38
C ARG A 82 6.90 4.93 1.70
N TYR A 83 7.92 4.42 2.38
CA TYR A 83 8.76 3.31 1.90
C TYR A 83 8.05 1.96 1.99
N GLY A 84 6.91 1.89 2.69
CA GLY A 84 6.09 0.69 2.80
C GLY A 84 6.16 0.00 4.16
N VAL A 85 6.76 0.61 5.18
CA VAL A 85 6.76 0.09 6.55
C VAL A 85 5.39 0.33 7.20
N ASP A 86 4.84 -0.67 7.88
CA ASP A 86 3.61 -0.57 8.65
C ASP A 86 3.86 0.10 10.02
N VAL A 87 4.06 1.41 9.97
CA VAL A 87 4.42 2.22 11.14
C VAL A 87 3.33 2.32 12.22
N ASP A 88 2.10 1.90 11.95
CA ASP A 88 1.00 1.95 12.92
C ASP A 88 0.97 0.72 13.83
N ALA A 89 1.55 -0.40 13.37
CA ALA A 89 1.76 -1.59 14.20
C ALA A 89 2.88 -1.40 15.26
N TYR A 90 3.74 -0.38 15.10
CA TYR A 90 4.91 -0.12 15.95
C TYR A 90 4.88 1.30 16.54
N PRO A 91 4.01 1.58 17.53
CA PRO A 91 3.88 2.92 18.12
C PRO A 91 5.17 3.42 18.79
N GLU A 92 6.07 2.51 19.19
CA GLU A 92 7.36 2.82 19.81
C GLU A 92 8.41 3.37 18.81
N LEU A 93 8.13 3.35 17.50
CA LEU A 93 8.98 3.98 16.47
C LEU A 93 9.18 5.48 16.76
N SER A 94 8.15 6.15 17.28
CA SER A 94 8.20 7.56 17.66
C SER A 94 7.93 7.69 19.16
N PRO A 95 8.94 7.53 20.03
CA PRO A 95 8.74 7.71 21.46
C PRO A 95 8.24 9.14 21.72
N ALA A 96 7.18 9.27 22.51
CA ALA A 96 6.65 10.56 22.91
C ALA A 96 7.71 11.33 23.71
N LEU A 97 8.44 12.24 23.04
CA LEU A 97 9.42 13.10 23.69
C LEU A 97 8.69 13.95 24.73
N LYS A 98 8.92 13.63 26.01
CA LYS A 98 8.29 14.29 27.16
C LYS A 98 8.71 15.75 27.35
N ASN A 99 9.68 16.27 26.61
CA ASN A 99 10.07 17.67 26.66
C ASN A 99 10.55 18.14 25.28
N SER A 100 10.00 19.30 24.88
CA SER A 100 10.27 20.17 23.73
C SER A 100 11.46 19.87 22.79
N GLN A 101 11.16 20.08 21.50
CA GLN A 101 12.03 20.41 20.36
C GLN A 101 12.65 19.24 19.57
N THR A 102 11.94 18.89 18.49
CA THR A 102 12.49 18.56 17.17
C THR A 102 13.60 17.51 17.12
N ASN A 103 13.30 16.26 17.50
CA ASN A 103 13.94 15.17 16.81
C ASN A 103 12.90 14.17 16.27
N PRO A 104 12.48 14.30 15.00
CA PRO A 104 11.48 13.43 14.37
C PRO A 104 12.06 12.06 13.97
N CYS A 105 13.33 11.79 14.31
CA CYS A 105 13.97 10.53 13.97
C CYS A 105 13.28 9.37 14.69
N VAL A 106 12.95 8.34 13.93
CA VAL A 106 12.37 7.11 14.44
C VAL A 106 13.45 6.24 15.07
N ASN A 107 13.09 5.55 16.15
CA ASN A 107 13.93 4.49 16.68
C ASN A 107 13.65 3.19 15.92
N LEU A 108 14.45 2.89 14.89
CA LEU A 108 14.25 1.70 14.05
C LEU A 108 14.31 0.39 14.85
N ALA A 109 15.06 0.37 15.97
CA ALA A 109 15.17 -0.80 16.84
C ALA A 109 13.84 -1.19 17.52
N ALA A 110 12.81 -0.33 17.47
CA ALA A 110 11.46 -0.66 17.89
C ALA A 110 10.80 -1.75 17.01
N ILE A 111 11.28 -1.95 15.78
CA ILE A 111 10.89 -3.08 14.93
C ILE A 111 11.89 -4.22 15.20
N PRO A 112 11.46 -5.36 15.78
CA PRO A 112 12.36 -6.47 16.05
C PRO A 112 13.02 -6.97 14.76
N GLN A 113 14.34 -7.19 14.79
CA GLN A 113 15.13 -7.64 13.63
C GLN A 113 15.18 -6.65 12.44
N ALA A 114 14.72 -5.41 12.61
CA ALA A 114 15.03 -4.36 11.65
C ALA A 114 16.48 -3.90 11.82
N SER A 115 17.14 -3.60 10.70
CA SER A 115 18.48 -3.01 10.69
C SER A 115 18.62 -1.98 9.59
N GLU A 116 19.55 -1.07 9.79
CA GLU A 116 19.98 -0.11 8.78
C GLU A 116 21.50 -0.20 8.59
N GLU A 117 21.95 0.04 7.37
CA GLU A 117 23.36 0.14 7.02
C GLU A 117 23.53 1.29 6.03
N PHE A 118 24.35 2.28 6.39
CA PHE A 118 24.71 3.34 5.48
C PHE A 118 25.99 3.00 4.71
N GLN A 119 25.82 2.64 3.44
CA GLN A 119 26.91 2.39 2.50
C GLN A 119 27.40 3.70 1.91
N PHE A 120 28.26 4.39 2.66
CA PHE A 120 28.71 5.76 2.36
C PHE A 120 29.28 5.92 0.95
N TYR A 121 30.19 5.04 0.52
CA TYR A 121 30.84 5.12 -0.79
C TYR A 121 29.87 4.97 -1.97
N ASN A 122 28.77 4.25 -1.76
CA ASN A 122 27.72 4.05 -2.76
C ASN A 122 26.59 5.09 -2.63
N MET A 123 26.61 5.91 -1.57
CA MET A 123 25.53 6.81 -1.16
C MET A 123 24.19 6.07 -1.06
N GLN A 124 24.19 4.91 -0.39
CA GLN A 124 23.01 4.05 -0.23
C GLN A 124 22.69 3.82 1.24
N LEU A 125 21.45 4.07 1.65
CA LEU A 125 20.92 3.64 2.94
C LEU A 125 20.14 2.34 2.75
N VAL A 126 20.72 1.23 3.19
CA VAL A 126 20.13 -0.11 3.10
C VAL A 126 19.33 -0.39 4.37
N LEU A 127 18.01 -0.54 4.21
CA LEU A 127 17.07 -0.89 5.25
C LEU A 127 16.66 -2.36 5.09
N SER A 128 16.91 -3.16 6.13
CA SER A 128 16.41 -4.52 6.24
C SER A 128 15.25 -4.51 7.23
N ILE A 129 14.03 -4.68 6.73
CA ILE A 129 12.80 -4.66 7.54
C ILE A 129 12.12 -6.02 7.39
N PRO A 130 11.79 -6.71 8.50
CA PRO A 130 11.04 -7.96 8.43
C PRO A 130 9.72 -7.76 7.67
N GLN A 131 9.36 -8.74 6.82
CA GLN A 131 8.13 -8.66 6.02
C GLN A 131 6.86 -8.44 6.87
N ALA A 132 6.83 -8.95 8.12
CA ALA A 132 5.72 -8.73 9.04
C ALA A 132 5.53 -7.26 9.46
N ALA A 133 6.58 -6.44 9.32
CA ALA A 133 6.57 -5.00 9.59
C ALA A 133 6.38 -4.17 8.31
N LEU A 134 6.17 -4.82 7.16
CA LEU A 134 5.88 -4.16 5.90
C LEU A 134 4.38 -4.22 5.61
N ARG A 135 3.89 -3.17 4.95
CA ARG A 135 2.54 -3.16 4.40
C ARG A 135 2.43 -4.19 3.27
N PRO A 136 1.24 -4.77 3.08
CA PRO A 136 1.00 -5.68 1.97
C PRO A 136 1.34 -5.04 0.62
N GLU A 137 1.85 -5.87 -0.29
CA GLU A 137 2.23 -5.41 -1.63
C GLU A 137 1.03 -4.77 -2.35
N GLY A 138 1.25 -3.62 -2.99
CA GLY A 138 0.22 -2.83 -3.65
C GLY A 138 -0.59 -1.92 -2.73
N GLU A 139 -0.35 -1.93 -1.40
CA GLU A 139 -0.94 -0.95 -0.49
C GLU A 139 -0.27 0.41 -0.60
N VAL A 140 -1.05 1.41 -1.00
CA VAL A 140 -0.59 2.80 -1.07
C VAL A 140 -0.89 3.49 0.26
N PRO A 141 0.11 4.09 0.93
CA PRO A 141 -0.08 4.84 2.16
C PRO A 141 -1.16 5.91 2.02
N ILE A 142 -1.99 6.10 3.06
CA ILE A 142 -3.09 7.09 3.05
C ILE A 142 -2.55 8.51 2.83
N GLU A 143 -1.33 8.80 3.29
CA GLU A 143 -0.69 10.11 3.09
C GLU A 143 -0.43 10.45 1.61
N ARG A 144 -0.45 9.44 0.74
CA ARG A 144 -0.31 9.61 -0.72
C ARG A 144 -1.65 9.74 -1.45
N TRP A 145 -2.78 9.61 -0.76
CA TRP A 145 -4.09 9.67 -1.40
C TRP A 145 -4.48 11.12 -1.65
N ASP A 146 -4.77 11.45 -2.91
CA ASP A 146 -5.14 12.80 -3.31
C ASP A 146 -6.67 12.90 -3.48
N ASP A 147 -7.27 13.85 -2.77
CA ASP A 147 -8.68 14.23 -2.91
C ASP A 147 -8.96 14.94 -4.25
N GLY A 148 -7.92 15.23 -5.04
CA GLY A 148 -7.97 15.93 -6.30
C GLY A 148 -8.37 17.40 -6.14
N ILE A 149 -8.68 18.02 -7.27
CA ILE A 149 -8.98 19.45 -7.32
C ILE A 149 -10.49 19.74 -7.22
N THR A 150 -10.80 20.96 -6.83
CA THR A 150 -12.15 21.52 -6.96
C THR A 150 -12.50 21.67 -8.43
N ALA A 151 -13.58 21.03 -8.87
CA ALA A 151 -14.00 21.04 -10.26
C ALA A 151 -15.50 20.81 -10.40
N PHE A 152 -16.09 21.46 -11.41
CA PHE A 152 -17.43 21.14 -11.89
C PHE A 152 -17.32 20.19 -13.09
N LEU A 153 -18.21 19.19 -13.15
CA LEU A 153 -18.27 18.15 -14.17
C LEU A 153 -19.69 18.13 -14.74
N LEU A 154 -19.82 17.94 -16.05
CA LEU A 154 -21.11 17.75 -16.70
C LEU A 154 -20.95 16.75 -17.84
N ASN A 155 -21.53 15.56 -17.67
CA ASN A 155 -21.74 14.65 -18.78
C ASN A 155 -23.18 14.76 -19.27
N TYR A 156 -23.39 14.64 -20.58
CA TYR A 156 -24.71 14.70 -21.18
C TYR A 156 -24.88 13.60 -22.22
N MET A 157 -26.11 13.12 -22.36
CA MET A 157 -26.54 12.24 -23.45
C MET A 157 -27.87 12.77 -23.99
N ALA A 158 -27.97 13.00 -25.29
CA ALA A 158 -29.19 13.47 -25.92
C ALA A 158 -29.57 12.57 -27.09
N ASN A 159 -30.84 12.18 -27.13
CA ASN A 159 -31.39 11.32 -28.16
C ASN A 159 -32.68 11.95 -28.72
N ILE A 160 -32.77 12.05 -30.04
CA ILE A 160 -33.96 12.50 -30.75
C ILE A 160 -34.34 11.44 -31.76
N SER A 161 -35.59 11.01 -31.73
CA SER A 161 -36.15 10.06 -32.68
C SER A 161 -37.44 10.62 -33.26
N GLU A 162 -37.64 10.36 -34.54
CA GLU A 162 -38.89 10.62 -35.23
C GLU A 162 -39.34 9.34 -35.94
N THR A 163 -40.60 8.98 -35.76
CA THR A 163 -41.21 7.83 -36.43
C THR A 163 -42.39 8.33 -37.26
N GLN A 164 -42.34 8.09 -38.56
CA GLN A 164 -43.41 8.45 -39.49
C GLN A 164 -44.27 7.22 -39.79
N PHE A 165 -45.59 7.35 -39.63
CA PHE A 165 -46.53 6.23 -39.83
C PHE A 165 -47.08 6.24 -41.26
N ARG A 166 -46.91 5.13 -41.98
CA ARG A 166 -47.33 5.00 -43.40
C ARG A 166 -48.85 5.07 -43.63
N GLN A 167 -49.67 4.62 -42.67
CA GLN A 167 -51.11 4.43 -42.91
C GLN A 167 -51.99 5.65 -42.59
N ASN A 168 -51.53 6.61 -41.76
CA ASN A 168 -52.36 7.74 -41.31
C ASN A 168 -51.68 9.12 -41.44
N GLY A 169 -50.51 9.23 -42.07
CA GLY A 169 -49.78 10.51 -42.21
C GLY A 169 -49.29 11.14 -40.90
N GLY A 170 -49.50 10.48 -39.76
CA GLY A 170 -49.02 10.93 -38.46
C GLY A 170 -47.52 10.71 -38.28
N TYR A 171 -46.91 11.55 -37.46
CA TYR A 171 -45.53 11.36 -36.99
C TYR A 171 -45.51 11.37 -35.46
N ARG A 172 -44.56 10.65 -34.87
CA ARG A 172 -44.28 10.73 -33.43
C ARG A 172 -42.83 11.10 -33.24
N ARG A 173 -42.59 12.24 -32.59
CA ARG A 173 -41.28 12.67 -32.16
C ARG A 173 -41.07 12.30 -30.70
N SER A 174 -39.91 11.74 -30.36
CA SER A 174 -39.49 11.55 -28.97
C SER A 174 -38.11 12.15 -28.77
N GLN A 175 -37.96 12.91 -27.70
CA GLN A 175 -36.74 13.59 -27.32
C GLN A 175 -36.38 13.19 -25.89
N TYR A 176 -35.11 12.92 -25.66
CA TYR A 176 -34.59 12.51 -24.37
C TYR A 176 -33.24 13.19 -24.14
N ILE A 177 -33.07 13.77 -22.97
CA ILE A 177 -31.79 14.33 -22.52
C ILE A 177 -31.51 13.77 -21.13
N GLN A 178 -30.30 13.29 -20.91
CA GLN A 178 -29.81 12.91 -19.59
C GLN A 178 -28.58 13.74 -19.27
N LEU A 179 -28.57 14.31 -18.07
CA LEU A 179 -27.47 15.11 -17.55
C LEU A 179 -26.94 14.46 -16.28
N TYR A 180 -25.62 14.43 -16.16
CA TYR A 180 -24.90 13.99 -14.96
C TYR A 180 -24.02 15.12 -14.44
N PRO A 181 -24.62 16.17 -13.84
CA PRO A 181 -23.82 17.21 -13.21
C PRO A 181 -23.13 16.65 -11.96
N GLY A 182 -21.90 17.09 -11.75
CA GLY A 182 -21.07 16.72 -10.60
C GLY A 182 -20.25 17.90 -10.11
N LEU A 183 -20.05 17.95 -8.80
CA LEU A 183 -19.20 18.94 -8.16
C LEU A 183 -18.21 18.23 -7.23
N ASN A 184 -16.95 18.60 -7.36
CA ASN A 184 -15.84 18.14 -6.53
C ASN A 184 -15.41 19.32 -5.66
N LEU A 185 -15.43 19.15 -4.33
CA LEU A 185 -15.00 20.16 -3.35
C LEU A 185 -14.15 19.48 -2.27
N GLY A 186 -12.82 19.53 -2.43
CA GLY A 186 -11.91 18.68 -1.65
C GLY A 186 -12.33 17.21 -1.73
N ALA A 187 -12.38 16.54 -0.57
CA ALA A 187 -12.81 15.14 -0.43
C ALA A 187 -14.28 14.87 -0.77
N TRP A 188 -15.12 15.90 -0.91
CA TRP A 188 -16.55 15.73 -1.20
C TRP A 188 -16.82 15.63 -2.68
N ARG A 189 -17.58 14.60 -3.06
CA ARG A 189 -18.04 14.35 -4.42
C ARG A 189 -19.55 14.37 -4.46
N VAL A 190 -20.12 15.45 -4.98
CA VAL A 190 -21.56 15.61 -5.21
C VAL A 190 -21.89 15.15 -6.62
N ARG A 191 -22.90 14.30 -6.77
CA ARG A 191 -23.34 13.76 -8.05
C ARG A 191 -24.87 13.82 -8.13
N ASN A 192 -25.36 14.12 -9.32
CA ASN A 192 -26.78 14.05 -9.65
C ASN A 192 -26.94 13.36 -11.01
N ALA A 193 -28.05 12.63 -11.17
CA ALA A 193 -28.49 12.14 -12.46
C ALA A 193 -29.92 12.64 -12.69
N THR A 194 -30.09 13.51 -13.67
CA THR A 194 -31.40 14.06 -14.05
C THR A 194 -31.66 13.77 -15.51
N ASN A 195 -32.90 13.44 -15.83
CA ASN A 195 -33.33 13.20 -17.19
C ASN A 195 -34.54 14.05 -17.53
N TRP A 196 -34.60 14.45 -18.79
CA TRP A 196 -35.72 15.11 -19.42
C TRP A 196 -36.20 14.24 -20.56
N SER A 197 -37.51 14.04 -20.66
CA SER A 197 -38.09 13.33 -21.78
C SER A 197 -39.37 13.98 -22.26
N GLN A 198 -39.57 13.93 -23.58
CA GLN A 198 -40.77 14.38 -24.27
C GLN A 198 -41.14 13.36 -25.34
N SER A 199 -42.43 13.02 -25.47
CA SER A 199 -42.90 12.11 -26.51
C SER A 199 -44.26 12.54 -27.04
N GLY A 200 -44.34 12.77 -28.36
CA GLY A 200 -45.49 13.36 -29.02
C GLY A 200 -45.75 14.80 -28.55
N ASP A 201 -47.02 15.19 -28.51
CA ASP A 201 -47.45 16.54 -28.12
C ASP A 201 -47.54 16.74 -26.59
N ARG A 202 -47.18 15.72 -25.80
CA ARG A 202 -47.10 15.87 -24.34
C ARG A 202 -45.95 16.81 -24.00
N GLY A 203 -46.17 17.72 -23.04
CA GLY A 203 -45.11 18.57 -22.50
C GLY A 203 -43.96 17.74 -21.90
N GLY A 204 -42.73 18.18 -22.12
CA GLY A 204 -41.55 17.51 -21.59
C GLY A 204 -41.49 17.56 -20.05
N LYS A 205 -40.99 16.49 -19.43
CA LYS A 205 -40.88 16.37 -17.96
C LYS A 205 -39.44 16.11 -17.55
N TRP A 206 -39.02 16.79 -16.48
CA TRP A 206 -37.77 16.52 -15.78
C TRP A 206 -38.00 15.52 -14.65
N GLN A 207 -37.08 14.57 -14.48
CA GLN A 207 -37.07 13.60 -13.41
C GLN A 207 -35.63 13.43 -12.89
N SER A 208 -35.43 13.68 -11.60
CA SER A 208 -34.15 13.41 -10.93
C SER A 208 -34.17 11.97 -10.43
N ALA A 209 -33.21 11.16 -10.86
CA ALA A 209 -33.08 9.77 -10.43
C ALA A 209 -32.43 9.67 -9.05
N TYR A 210 -31.38 10.46 -8.80
CA TYR A 210 -30.71 10.53 -7.51
C TYR A 210 -29.86 11.80 -7.41
N THR A 211 -29.72 12.30 -6.19
CA THR A 211 -28.75 13.32 -5.81
C THR A 211 -28.09 12.92 -4.51
N TYR A 212 -26.76 12.79 -4.53
CA TYR A 212 -26.02 12.41 -3.34
C TYR A 212 -24.65 13.08 -3.28
N ALA A 213 -24.11 13.15 -2.07
CA ALA A 213 -22.74 13.53 -1.79
C ALA A 213 -22.01 12.34 -1.15
N THR A 214 -20.80 12.07 -1.61
CA THR A 214 -19.93 11.04 -1.01
C THR A 214 -18.63 11.64 -0.51
N ARG A 215 -18.07 11.02 0.53
CA ARG A 215 -16.73 11.31 1.02
C ARG A 215 -16.07 10.03 1.54
N GLY A 216 -14.79 9.86 1.24
CA GLY A 216 -13.98 8.78 1.81
C GLY A 216 -13.55 9.08 3.24
N ILE A 217 -13.59 8.05 4.09
CA ILE A 217 -13.05 8.03 5.46
C ILE A 217 -11.88 7.05 5.45
N TYR A 218 -10.71 7.53 5.04
CA TYR A 218 -9.56 6.68 4.69
C TYR A 218 -9.05 5.80 5.84
N ARG A 219 -9.07 6.31 7.07
CA ARG A 219 -8.68 5.54 8.28
C ARG A 219 -9.57 4.32 8.52
N LEU A 220 -10.83 4.37 8.10
CA LEU A 220 -11.77 3.26 8.20
C LEU A 220 -11.86 2.46 6.89
N LYS A 221 -11.07 2.83 5.86
CA LYS A 221 -11.17 2.30 4.48
C LYS A 221 -12.64 2.25 4.02
N SER A 222 -13.38 3.32 4.30
CA SER A 222 -14.85 3.38 4.20
C SER A 222 -15.32 4.63 3.47
N ARG A 223 -16.59 4.65 3.07
CA ARG A 223 -17.24 5.78 2.40
C ARG A 223 -18.54 6.16 3.09
N VAL A 224 -18.71 7.45 3.33
CA VAL A 224 -20.01 8.02 3.71
C VAL A 224 -20.74 8.53 2.48
N THR A 225 -22.05 8.24 2.39
CA THR A 225 -22.96 8.70 1.35
C THR A 225 -24.13 9.43 2.00
N LEU A 226 -24.42 10.64 1.55
CA LEU A 226 -25.50 11.50 2.03
C LEU A 226 -26.44 11.82 0.86
N GLY A 227 -27.75 11.63 1.04
CA GLY A 227 -28.76 11.94 0.02
C GLY A 227 -29.44 10.69 -0.51
N GLU A 228 -29.79 10.71 -1.80
CA GLU A 228 -30.53 9.65 -2.48
C GLU A 228 -29.55 8.70 -3.16
N SER A 229 -29.56 7.42 -2.76
CA SER A 229 -28.70 6.39 -3.36
C SER A 229 -29.35 5.02 -3.19
N TYR A 230 -28.57 3.97 -3.43
CA TYR A 230 -28.99 2.57 -3.32
C TYR A 230 -28.05 1.82 -2.38
N THR A 231 -28.58 0.85 -1.64
CA THR A 231 -27.74 -0.07 -0.86
C THR A 231 -26.95 -1.01 -1.77
N PRO A 232 -25.77 -1.48 -1.37
CA PRO A 232 -25.05 -2.50 -2.11
C PRO A 232 -25.86 -3.80 -2.19
N GLY A 233 -25.87 -4.43 -3.38
CA GLY A 233 -26.61 -5.66 -3.66
C GLY A 233 -25.86 -6.95 -3.36
N ASP A 234 -24.93 -6.92 -2.40
CA ASP A 234 -23.97 -8.02 -2.18
C ASP A 234 -24.56 -9.22 -1.43
N PHE A 235 -25.54 -8.97 -0.56
CA PHE A 235 -26.18 -9.97 0.30
C PHE A 235 -27.70 -10.02 0.10
N PHE A 236 -28.29 -8.87 -0.20
CA PHE A 236 -29.73 -8.66 -0.35
C PHE A 236 -29.97 -7.85 -1.61
N ASP A 237 -31.22 -7.80 -2.06
CA ASP A 237 -31.62 -6.89 -3.13
C ASP A 237 -31.28 -5.44 -2.76
N SER A 238 -30.82 -4.69 -3.76
CA SER A 238 -30.48 -3.28 -3.61
C SER A 238 -31.75 -2.46 -3.39
N ILE A 239 -31.79 -1.70 -2.30
CA ILE A 239 -32.93 -0.89 -1.89
C ILE A 239 -32.56 0.59 -2.07
N PRO A 240 -33.38 1.40 -2.77
CA PRO A 240 -33.20 2.84 -2.81
C PRO A 240 -33.45 3.44 -1.43
N PHE A 241 -32.66 4.43 -1.04
CA PHE A 241 -32.85 5.16 0.20
C PHE A 241 -32.59 6.65 0.00
N ARG A 242 -33.22 7.47 0.86
CA ARG A 242 -32.84 8.87 1.08
C ARG A 242 -32.40 9.05 2.52
N GLY A 243 -31.11 9.28 2.74
CA GLY A 243 -30.56 9.39 4.08
C GLY A 243 -29.04 9.37 4.12
N VAL A 244 -28.50 8.67 5.10
CA VAL A 244 -27.06 8.53 5.34
C VAL A 244 -26.68 7.06 5.30
N MET A 245 -25.59 6.76 4.59
CA MET A 245 -24.97 5.43 4.57
C MET A 245 -23.49 5.54 4.90
N LEU A 246 -23.01 4.66 5.77
CA LEU A 246 -21.58 4.41 5.99
C LEU A 246 -21.30 2.94 5.67
N GLY A 247 -20.40 2.69 4.74
CA GLY A 247 -19.99 1.33 4.38
C GLY A 247 -18.51 1.23 4.10
N ASP A 248 -17.98 0.01 4.19
CA ASP A 248 -16.63 -0.27 3.72
C ASP A 248 -16.52 -0.01 2.22
N ASP A 249 -15.38 0.45 1.76
CA ASP A 249 -15.11 0.64 0.33
C ASP A 249 -14.00 -0.32 -0.09
N PRO A 250 -14.33 -1.41 -0.81
CA PRO A 250 -13.31 -2.35 -1.27
C PRO A 250 -12.29 -1.65 -2.17
N ASN A 251 -12.64 -0.51 -2.80
CA ASN A 251 -11.70 0.26 -3.61
C ASN A 251 -10.55 0.91 -2.84
N MET A 252 -10.70 1.04 -1.53
CA MET A 252 -9.69 1.53 -0.60
C MET A 252 -8.75 0.44 -0.09
N GLN A 253 -8.96 -0.80 -0.53
CA GLN A 253 -8.10 -1.94 -0.21
C GLN A 253 -7.29 -2.37 -1.45
N PRO A 254 -6.04 -2.82 -1.26
CA PRO A 254 -5.26 -3.49 -2.30
C PRO A 254 -6.02 -4.65 -2.93
N SER A 255 -5.81 -4.91 -4.22
CA SER A 255 -6.52 -5.98 -4.94
C SER A 255 -6.32 -7.36 -4.30
N ASN A 256 -5.11 -7.65 -3.79
CA ASN A 256 -4.80 -8.88 -3.07
C ASN A 256 -5.49 -9.00 -1.69
N GLN A 257 -6.12 -7.94 -1.18
CA GLN A 257 -6.90 -7.96 0.05
C GLN A 257 -8.41 -8.01 -0.18
N ARG A 258 -8.89 -7.61 -1.37
CA ARG A 258 -10.33 -7.58 -1.71
C ARG A 258 -10.91 -8.96 -1.93
N ASP A 259 -10.21 -9.76 -2.72
CA ASP A 259 -10.66 -11.09 -3.10
C ASP A 259 -10.23 -12.10 -2.04
N PHE A 260 -11.03 -13.15 -1.85
CA PHE A 260 -10.62 -14.26 -1.01
C PHE A 260 -9.41 -14.96 -1.63
N ILE A 261 -8.24 -14.65 -1.07
CA ILE A 261 -6.97 -15.31 -1.34
C ILE A 261 -6.72 -16.34 -0.24
N PRO A 262 -6.52 -17.61 -0.60
CA PRO A 262 -6.18 -18.63 0.37
C PRO A 262 -4.77 -18.36 0.92
N VAL A 263 -4.62 -18.55 2.22
CA VAL A 263 -3.31 -18.43 2.87
C VAL A 263 -2.63 -19.80 2.82
N VAL A 264 -1.49 -19.88 2.14
CA VAL A 264 -0.71 -21.11 2.03
C VAL A 264 0.36 -21.12 3.11
N ARG A 265 0.27 -22.08 4.03
CA ARG A 265 1.24 -22.28 5.11
C ARG A 265 2.01 -23.56 4.91
N GLY A 266 3.30 -23.52 5.18
CA GLY A 266 4.19 -24.68 5.10
C GLY A 266 5.46 -24.48 5.91
N ILE A 267 6.33 -25.48 5.89
CA ILE A 267 7.65 -25.43 6.52
C ILE A 267 8.68 -25.87 5.48
N ALA A 268 9.62 -25.00 5.16
CA ALA A 268 10.78 -25.32 4.34
C ALA A 268 11.92 -25.83 5.25
N ARG A 269 12.58 -26.92 4.86
CA ARG A 269 13.73 -27.47 5.62
C ARG A 269 15.04 -26.76 5.28
N SER A 270 15.08 -26.09 4.14
CA SER A 270 16.22 -25.36 3.60
C SER A 270 15.76 -24.08 2.90
N GLN A 271 16.68 -23.35 2.26
CA GLN A 271 16.28 -22.28 1.34
C GLN A 271 15.59 -22.95 0.14
N ALA A 272 14.28 -22.77 0.05
CA ALA A 272 13.43 -23.56 -0.82
C ALA A 272 12.67 -22.66 -1.80
N GLN A 273 12.43 -23.17 -3.01
CA GLN A 273 11.54 -22.55 -3.96
C GLN A 273 10.13 -23.14 -3.81
N VAL A 274 9.15 -22.29 -3.50
CA VAL A 274 7.75 -22.69 -3.39
C VAL A 274 7.04 -22.36 -4.70
N GLU A 275 6.53 -23.39 -5.37
CA GLU A 275 5.72 -23.28 -6.57
C GLU A 275 4.26 -23.62 -6.24
N ILE A 276 3.33 -22.83 -6.75
CA ILE A 276 1.89 -23.08 -6.60
C ILE A 276 1.28 -23.19 -7.99
N ARG A 277 0.62 -24.31 -8.23
CA ARG A 277 -0.11 -24.59 -9.47
C ARG A 277 -1.61 -24.67 -9.23
N GLN A 278 -2.39 -24.23 -10.19
CA GLN A 278 -3.85 -24.39 -10.22
C GLN A 278 -4.28 -24.77 -11.62
N ASN A 279 -5.14 -25.78 -11.77
CA ASN A 279 -5.49 -26.38 -13.06
C ASN A 279 -4.26 -26.78 -13.91
N GLY A 280 -3.16 -27.19 -13.26
CA GLY A 280 -1.90 -27.55 -13.92
C GLY A 280 -1.00 -26.37 -14.32
N TYR A 281 -1.47 -25.12 -14.24
CA TYR A 281 -0.68 -23.93 -14.56
C TYR A 281 0.06 -23.40 -13.34
N LEU A 282 1.31 -22.98 -13.50
CA LEU A 282 2.07 -22.27 -12.46
C LEU A 282 1.51 -20.86 -12.30
N ILE A 283 0.92 -20.56 -11.14
CA ILE A 283 0.30 -19.27 -10.86
C ILE A 283 1.13 -18.41 -9.91
N TYR A 284 2.03 -19.03 -9.13
CA TYR A 284 2.86 -18.33 -8.16
C TYR A 284 4.15 -19.10 -7.92
N SER A 285 5.29 -18.41 -7.82
CA SER A 285 6.59 -19.00 -7.51
C SER A 285 7.45 -18.01 -6.75
N THR A 286 7.92 -18.38 -5.57
CA THR A 286 8.81 -17.53 -4.75
C THR A 286 9.86 -18.36 -4.03
N VAL A 287 10.95 -17.72 -3.59
CA VAL A 287 11.97 -18.35 -2.74
C VAL A 287 11.72 -17.95 -1.29
N VAL A 288 11.68 -18.94 -0.41
CA VAL A 288 11.48 -18.73 1.03
C VAL A 288 12.73 -19.17 1.81
N PRO A 289 13.06 -18.49 2.93
CA PRO A 289 14.12 -18.92 3.82
C PRO A 289 13.76 -20.24 4.53
N PRO A 290 14.74 -20.96 5.12
CA PRO A 290 14.47 -22.13 5.95
C PRO A 290 13.56 -21.81 7.14
N GLY A 291 12.54 -22.64 7.38
CA GLY A 291 11.58 -22.49 8.47
C GLY A 291 10.13 -22.40 8.00
N PRO A 292 9.20 -22.09 8.92
CA PRO A 292 7.80 -21.85 8.59
C PRO A 292 7.65 -20.65 7.67
N PHE A 293 6.78 -20.75 6.67
CA PHE A 293 6.43 -19.66 5.77
C PHE A 293 4.90 -19.52 5.65
N GLU A 294 4.47 -18.30 5.34
CA GLU A 294 3.08 -17.95 5.04
C GLU A 294 3.04 -17.14 3.75
N LEU A 295 2.40 -17.66 2.71
CA LEU A 295 2.17 -16.98 1.45
C LEU A 295 0.71 -16.52 1.40
N SER A 296 0.51 -15.23 1.18
CA SER A 296 -0.80 -14.58 1.33
C SER A 296 -1.15 -13.64 0.17
N ASP A 297 -0.37 -13.74 -0.89
CA ASP A 297 -0.33 -12.95 -2.12
C ASP A 297 -0.52 -13.83 -3.37
N VAL A 298 -0.85 -15.12 -3.16
CA VAL A 298 -1.18 -16.07 -4.22
C VAL A 298 -2.51 -15.68 -4.82
N ILE A 299 -2.55 -15.24 -6.08
CA ILE A 299 -3.81 -14.87 -6.74
C ILE A 299 -4.35 -16.10 -7.50
N PRO A 300 -5.32 -16.84 -6.95
CA PRO A 300 -5.93 -17.96 -7.65
C PRO A 300 -6.80 -17.46 -8.82
N SER A 301 -6.92 -18.29 -9.84
CA SER A 301 -7.99 -18.16 -10.84
C SER A 301 -9.34 -18.33 -10.15
N LYS A 302 -10.35 -17.54 -10.59
CA LYS A 302 -11.73 -17.56 -10.07
C LYS A 302 -12.49 -18.88 -10.30
N SER A 303 -11.80 -19.94 -10.73
CA SER A 303 -12.40 -21.19 -11.22
C SER A 303 -12.65 -22.26 -10.14
N GLY A 304 -12.43 -21.96 -8.85
CA GLY A 304 -12.76 -22.86 -7.74
C GLY A 304 -12.00 -24.20 -7.75
N SER A 305 -10.80 -24.22 -8.31
CA SER A 305 -9.93 -25.41 -8.36
C SER A 305 -8.86 -25.35 -7.28
N ASP A 306 -8.51 -26.49 -6.70
CA ASP A 306 -7.54 -26.57 -5.62
C ASP A 306 -6.14 -26.07 -6.01
N LEU A 307 -5.41 -25.58 -5.00
CA LEU A 307 -4.03 -25.16 -5.16
C LEU A 307 -3.08 -26.33 -4.87
N HIS A 308 -2.29 -26.71 -5.87
CA HIS A 308 -1.23 -27.70 -5.75
C HIS A 308 0.09 -27.00 -5.41
N VAL A 309 0.54 -27.14 -4.17
CA VAL A 309 1.77 -26.53 -3.67
C VAL A 309 2.91 -27.53 -3.76
N ARG A 310 4.06 -27.09 -4.28
CA ARG A 310 5.30 -27.86 -4.33
C ARG A 310 6.43 -27.02 -3.74
N VAL A 311 7.07 -27.54 -2.70
CA VAL A 311 8.26 -26.95 -2.07
C VAL A 311 9.48 -27.71 -2.54
N LEU A 312 10.35 -27.05 -3.29
CA LEU A 312 11.61 -27.59 -3.83
C LEU A 312 12.75 -27.17 -2.90
N GLU A 313 13.27 -28.13 -2.14
CA GLU A 313 14.37 -27.91 -1.20
C GLU A 313 15.71 -27.82 -1.95
N SER A 314 16.70 -27.17 -1.35
CA SER A 314 18.03 -26.99 -1.94
C SER A 314 18.78 -28.29 -2.22
N ASN A 315 18.43 -29.36 -1.51
CA ASN A 315 18.98 -30.72 -1.71
C ASN A 315 18.26 -31.51 -2.82
N GLY A 316 17.33 -30.89 -3.55
CA GLY A 316 16.53 -31.52 -4.61
C GLY A 316 15.35 -32.35 -4.10
N ALA A 317 15.17 -32.50 -2.78
CA ALA A 317 13.95 -33.09 -2.24
C ALA A 317 12.76 -32.17 -2.53
N SER A 318 11.58 -32.76 -2.75
CA SER A 318 10.36 -31.99 -2.92
C SER A 318 9.28 -32.44 -1.95
N GLN A 319 8.53 -31.47 -1.43
CA GLN A 319 7.33 -31.68 -0.64
C GLN A 319 6.14 -31.19 -1.45
N ALA A 320 5.03 -31.92 -1.45
CA ALA A 320 3.82 -31.50 -2.16
C ALA A 320 2.60 -31.67 -1.26
N PHE A 321 1.71 -30.68 -1.30
CA PHE A 321 0.44 -30.71 -0.58
C PHE A 321 -0.61 -29.90 -1.34
N ILE A 322 -1.87 -30.18 -1.04
CA ILE A 322 -3.03 -29.53 -1.66
C ILE A 322 -3.64 -28.58 -0.64
N VAL A 323 -3.90 -27.34 -1.05
CA VAL A 323 -4.71 -26.38 -0.31
C VAL A 323 -6.06 -26.30 -1.02
N PRO A 324 -7.14 -26.86 -0.44
CA PRO A 324 -8.45 -26.80 -1.04
C PRO A 324 -8.88 -25.35 -1.29
N TYR A 325 -9.41 -25.07 -2.48
CA TYR A 325 -9.85 -23.71 -2.84
C TYR A 325 -11.25 -23.73 -3.42
N GLU A 326 -12.23 -23.51 -2.54
CA GLU A 326 -13.58 -23.13 -2.92
C GLU A 326 -13.77 -21.65 -2.59
N VAL A 327 -14.40 -20.90 -3.50
CA VAL A 327 -14.81 -19.52 -3.25
C VAL A 327 -16.31 -19.54 -2.95
N PRO A 328 -16.73 -19.55 -1.67
CA PRO A 328 -18.11 -19.23 -1.38
C PRO A 328 -18.40 -17.82 -1.91
N ALA A 329 -19.61 -17.60 -2.41
CA ALA A 329 -20.02 -16.35 -3.05
C ALA A 329 -19.75 -15.09 -2.21
N ILE A 330 -19.54 -15.25 -0.89
CA ILE A 330 -19.31 -14.17 0.06
C ILE A 330 -18.21 -14.51 1.07
N ALA A 331 -17.03 -14.89 0.59
CA ALA A 331 -15.84 -15.08 1.43
C ALA A 331 -15.10 -13.74 1.64
N LEU A 332 -14.71 -13.46 2.89
CA LEU A 332 -13.81 -12.35 3.23
C LEU A 332 -12.45 -12.90 3.66
N ARG A 333 -11.40 -12.15 3.38
CA ARG A 333 -10.06 -12.45 3.91
C ARG A 333 -10.06 -12.30 5.43
N LYS A 334 -9.30 -13.14 6.11
CA LYS A 334 -9.14 -13.07 7.58
C LYS A 334 -8.72 -11.66 8.00
N GLY A 335 -9.43 -11.09 8.98
CA GLY A 335 -9.17 -9.75 9.51
C GLY A 335 -9.94 -8.62 8.81
N HIS A 336 -10.68 -8.92 7.74
CA HIS A 336 -11.49 -7.92 7.04
C HIS A 336 -12.97 -8.00 7.46
N LEU A 337 -13.58 -6.83 7.65
CA LEU A 337 -14.98 -6.67 7.96
C LEU A 337 -15.66 -5.94 6.80
N ARG A 338 -16.65 -6.59 6.18
CA ARG A 338 -17.56 -5.96 5.23
C ARG A 338 -18.82 -5.52 5.97
N TYR A 339 -19.20 -4.25 5.85
CA TYR A 339 -20.32 -3.69 6.57
C TYR A 339 -20.96 -2.53 5.80
N ASN A 340 -22.28 -2.38 5.97
CA ASN A 340 -23.04 -1.24 5.46
C ASN A 340 -24.10 -0.86 6.49
N LEU A 341 -24.06 0.38 6.97
CA LEU A 341 -25.01 0.94 7.92
C LEU A 341 -25.77 2.06 7.22
N VAL A 342 -27.09 1.92 7.13
CA VAL A 342 -27.98 2.89 6.46
C VAL A 342 -29.03 3.39 7.44
N ALA A 343 -29.24 4.70 7.45
CA ALA A 343 -30.32 5.36 8.17
C ALA A 343 -31.00 6.38 7.26
N GLY A 344 -32.30 6.19 7.00
CA GLY A 344 -33.03 7.01 6.04
C GLY A 344 -34.45 6.51 5.83
N GLN A 345 -35.09 7.02 4.79
CA GLN A 345 -36.41 6.59 4.30
C GLN A 345 -36.33 5.96 2.92
#